data_AF-F2NT24-F1
#
_entry.id   AF-F2NT24-F1
#
_cell.length_a   1.000
_cell.length_b   1.000
_cell.length_c   1.000
_cell.angle_alpha   90.00
_cell.angle_beta   90.00
_cell.angle_gamma   90.00
#
_symmetry.space_group_name_H-M   'P 1'
#
loop_
_entity.id
_entity.type
_entity.pdbx_description
1 polymer ?
#
loop_
_entity_poly.entity_id
_entity_poly.type
_entity_poly.pdbx_seq_one_letter_code
_entity_poly.pdbx_strand_id
1 'polypeptide(L)'
;MRFSVFAYSQEKLLEYGLDVTDALILDWFANFFIGKMEKRIFKDFSDNSRIFGWVKISKIMEDLPVIGITSEKGIRRRFDAFVEKGLMQRETVITQGGKRSYYRTTELYDTLLNTKASEKTEAKKEESSCNGKIPQRNSTTFAENKNPQGTKTTHAEPEKTPESPHRNSATFAERNGNTHAQGNSSSYALNDSSTSDSMFNDSLIYEFKRYAVALNNASEKIFGKSAFDETFPEKAAAFFIQNKMQAESAENYLEFIRKRVAEKKPANPRGLAYRLFFQNDILQEFRNCQTELSEKAAESEKYLSVCPVCGKEKVNIYSSCPECGFDMTTANDDEKLEIARKIWNLPPEKKKLFKIDEENFIRRKLSLGFARLADKATREQLKTEMSEIYRKYGIEA
;
A
#
# COMPACT_ATOMS: atom_id res chain seq x y z
N MET A 1 31.16 18.41 7.75
CA MET A 1 30.29 18.27 6.56
C MET A 1 29.70 16.87 6.56
N ARG A 2 28.44 16.69 6.13
CA ARG A 2 27.85 15.36 5.96
C ARG A 2 28.37 14.79 4.64
N PHE A 3 28.93 13.57 4.68
CA PHE A 3 29.45 12.87 3.50
C PHE A 3 28.46 11.84 2.93
N SER A 4 27.32 11.66 3.60
CA SER A 4 26.23 10.79 3.19
C SER A 4 24.88 11.49 3.11
N VAL A 5 24.00 10.91 2.30
CA VAL A 5 22.59 11.27 2.13
C VAL A 5 21.80 9.96 2.11
N PHE A 6 20.80 9.81 2.99
CA PHE A 6 20.03 8.56 3.18
C PHE A 6 20.91 7.29 3.34
N ALA A 7 21.95 7.39 4.17
CA ALA A 7 22.98 6.34 4.37
C ALA A 7 23.89 6.02 3.16
N TYR A 8 23.66 6.62 1.99
CA TYR A 8 24.52 6.48 0.81
C TYR A 8 25.66 7.50 0.81
N SER A 9 26.82 7.10 0.31
CA SER A 9 27.97 7.98 0.04
C SER A 9 27.64 8.93 -1.11
N GLN A 10 27.78 10.24 -0.88
CA GLN A 10 27.56 11.25 -1.93
C GLN A 10 28.53 11.08 -3.10
N GLU A 11 29.79 10.70 -2.84
CA GLU A 11 30.79 10.42 -3.88
C GLU A 11 30.32 9.28 -4.80
N LYS A 12 29.79 8.20 -4.21
CA LYS A 12 29.29 7.05 -4.96
C LYS A 12 28.00 7.35 -5.72
N LEU A 13 27.07 8.11 -5.12
CA LEU A 13 25.89 8.58 -5.83
C LEU A 13 26.28 9.38 -7.09
N LEU A 14 27.25 10.29 -6.98
CA LEU A 14 27.75 11.06 -8.13
C LEU A 14 28.44 10.19 -9.18
N GLU A 15 29.24 9.20 -8.77
CA GLU A 15 29.90 8.24 -9.68
C GLU A 15 28.88 7.47 -10.54
N TYR A 16 27.77 7.05 -9.95
CA TYR A 16 26.66 6.43 -10.67
C TYR A 16 25.70 7.45 -11.31
N GLY A 17 25.97 8.75 -11.24
CA GLY A 17 25.09 9.80 -11.77
C GLY A 17 23.68 9.77 -11.18
N LEU A 18 23.58 9.56 -9.88
CA LEU A 18 22.34 9.52 -9.10
C LEU A 18 22.15 10.83 -8.33
N ASP A 19 20.94 11.37 -8.36
CA ASP A 19 20.58 12.58 -7.63
C ASP A 19 19.99 12.26 -6.23
N VAL A 20 19.62 13.30 -5.49
CA VAL A 20 19.00 13.15 -4.16
C VAL A 20 17.63 12.45 -4.21
N THR A 21 16.91 12.58 -5.32
CA THR A 21 15.63 11.92 -5.53
C THR A 21 15.84 10.42 -5.74
N ASP A 22 16.86 10.04 -6.52
CA ASP A 22 17.26 8.65 -6.71
C ASP A 22 17.63 8.00 -5.38
N ALA A 23 18.45 8.68 -4.58
CA ALA A 23 18.84 8.23 -3.26
C ALA A 23 17.61 8.03 -2.34
N LEU A 24 16.63 8.92 -2.37
CA LEU A 24 15.40 8.77 -1.58
C LEU A 24 14.54 7.59 -2.06
N ILE A 25 14.43 7.36 -3.37
CA ILE A 25 13.68 6.22 -3.92
C ILE A 25 14.35 4.89 -3.54
N LEU A 26 15.68 4.83 -3.59
CA LEU A 26 16.45 3.66 -3.18
C LEU A 26 16.29 3.36 -1.68
N ASP A 27 16.32 4.39 -0.83
CA ASP A 27 16.10 4.24 0.61
C ASP A 27 14.68 3.76 0.92
N TRP A 28 13.68 4.36 0.27
CA TRP A 28 12.29 3.89 0.35
C TRP A 28 12.17 2.43 -0.07
N PHE A 29 12.81 2.05 -1.18
CA PHE A 29 12.78 0.66 -1.67
C PHE A 29 13.38 -0.28 -0.65
N ALA A 30 14.57 0.02 -0.12
CA ALA A 30 15.26 -0.84 0.85
C ALA A 30 14.44 -1.02 2.13
N ASN A 31 13.92 0.08 2.69
CA ASN A 31 13.08 0.05 3.88
C ASN A 31 11.77 -0.72 3.65
N PHE A 32 11.12 -0.51 2.50
CA PHE A 32 9.88 -1.21 2.17
C PHE A 32 10.11 -2.69 1.89
N PHE A 33 11.22 -3.03 1.22
CA PHE A 33 11.63 -4.40 0.92
C PHE A 33 11.88 -5.21 2.19
N ILE A 34 12.57 -4.65 3.19
CA ILE A 34 12.77 -5.27 4.51
C ILE A 34 11.42 -5.48 5.21
N GLY A 35 10.51 -4.52 5.09
CA GLY A 35 9.19 -4.57 5.68
C GLY A 35 8.17 -5.38 4.89
N LYS A 36 6.98 -4.79 4.71
CA LYS A 36 5.75 -5.43 4.22
C LYS A 36 5.62 -5.53 2.70
N MET A 37 6.67 -5.25 1.93
CA MET A 37 6.61 -5.38 0.46
C MET A 37 6.26 -6.82 0.08
N GLU A 38 5.32 -6.99 -0.86
CA GLU A 38 4.99 -8.29 -1.45
C GLU A 38 6.24 -8.84 -2.14
N LYS A 39 6.63 -10.07 -1.80
CA LYS A 39 7.85 -10.71 -2.29
C LYS A 39 7.50 -11.90 -3.17
N ARG A 40 8.35 -12.18 -4.15
CA ARG A 40 8.26 -13.34 -5.02
C ARG A 40 9.64 -13.91 -5.29
N ILE A 41 9.73 -15.23 -5.35
CA ILE A 41 10.96 -15.94 -5.66
C ILE A 41 11.04 -16.16 -7.17
N PHE A 42 12.18 -15.79 -7.75
CA PHE A 42 12.55 -16.11 -9.12
C PHE A 42 13.83 -16.94 -9.11
N LYS A 43 13.94 -17.89 -10.03
CA LYS A 43 15.13 -18.70 -10.20
C LYS A 43 16.03 -18.04 -11.24
N ASP A 44 17.30 -17.88 -10.90
CA ASP A 44 18.33 -17.42 -11.83
C ASP A 44 18.73 -18.56 -12.79
N PHE A 45 19.53 -18.25 -13.81
CA PHE A 45 20.07 -19.23 -14.78
C PHE A 45 20.91 -20.34 -14.11
N SER A 46 21.42 -20.08 -12.90
CA SER A 46 22.15 -21.06 -12.06
C SER A 46 21.25 -21.85 -11.08
N ASP A 47 19.92 -21.83 -11.29
CA ASP A 47 18.88 -22.43 -10.44
C ASP A 47 18.85 -21.94 -8.98
N ASN A 48 19.55 -20.84 -8.70
CA ASN A 48 19.55 -20.18 -7.41
C ASN A 48 18.27 -19.36 -7.24
N SER A 49 17.55 -19.61 -6.14
CA SER A 49 16.34 -18.88 -5.79
C SER A 49 16.67 -17.50 -5.23
N ARG A 50 16.20 -16.45 -5.90
CA ARG A 50 16.42 -15.05 -5.55
C ARG A 50 15.07 -14.40 -5.21
N ILE A 51 15.01 -13.69 -4.10
CA ILE A 51 13.81 -12.96 -3.67
C ILE A 51 13.78 -11.59 -4.36
N PHE A 52 12.64 -11.25 -4.96
CA PHE A 52 12.35 -9.95 -5.55
C PHE A 52 11.10 -9.36 -4.90
N GLY A 53 11.05 -8.04 -4.81
CA GLY A 53 9.97 -7.29 -4.19
C GLY A 53 9.11 -6.60 -5.25
N TRP A 54 7.79 -6.69 -5.13
CA TRP A 54 6.87 -6.06 -6.04
C TRP A 54 6.83 -4.54 -5.81
N VAL A 55 7.08 -3.77 -6.87
CA VAL A 55 6.99 -2.32 -6.79
C VAL A 55 5.73 -1.84 -7.50
N LYS A 56 4.76 -1.38 -6.71
CA LYS A 56 3.60 -0.64 -7.21
C LYS A 56 3.95 0.83 -7.33
N ILE A 57 4.07 1.33 -8.55
CA ILE A 57 4.54 2.71 -8.81
C ILE A 57 3.65 3.78 -8.15
N SER A 58 2.33 3.58 -8.16
CA SER A 58 1.40 4.51 -7.50
C SER A 58 1.70 4.67 -6.01
N LYS A 59 2.17 3.61 -5.33
CA LYS A 59 2.49 3.63 -3.91
C LYS A 59 3.67 4.54 -3.58
N ILE A 60 4.66 4.61 -4.47
CA ILE A 60 5.81 5.53 -4.32
C ILE A 60 5.33 6.97 -4.43
N MET A 61 4.42 7.26 -5.36
CA MET A 61 3.86 8.60 -5.51
C MET A 61 3.04 9.03 -4.30
N GLU A 62 2.32 8.09 -3.67
CA GLU A 62 1.58 8.31 -2.41
C GLU A 62 2.51 8.51 -1.20
N ASP A 63 3.58 7.72 -1.10
CA ASP A 63 4.48 7.73 0.06
C ASP A 63 5.52 8.85 -0.01
N LEU A 64 5.94 9.22 -1.22
CA LEU A 64 6.99 10.22 -1.46
C LEU A 64 6.49 11.39 -2.32
N PRO A 65 5.42 12.11 -1.93
CA PRO A 65 4.91 13.23 -2.74
C PRO A 65 5.95 14.36 -2.90
N VAL A 66 6.91 14.47 -1.98
CA VAL A 66 7.98 15.47 -1.97
C VAL A 66 8.92 15.39 -3.19
N ILE A 67 8.99 14.24 -3.86
CA ILE A 67 9.84 14.11 -5.06
C ILE A 67 9.28 14.86 -6.27
N GLY A 68 8.03 15.31 -6.22
CA GLY A 68 7.41 16.13 -7.28
C GLY A 68 7.14 15.39 -8.59
N ILE A 69 7.31 14.07 -8.64
CA ILE A 69 7.05 13.25 -9.82
C ILE A 69 5.57 12.85 -9.82
N THR A 70 4.78 13.49 -10.68
CA THR A 70 3.32 13.32 -10.75
C THR A 70 2.86 12.24 -11.73
N SER A 71 3.79 11.60 -12.44
CA SER A 71 3.46 10.54 -13.42
C SER A 71 4.16 9.23 -13.09
N GLU A 72 3.44 8.12 -13.24
CA GLU A 72 4.04 6.79 -13.06
C GLU A 72 5.22 6.55 -14.01
N LYS A 73 5.15 7.12 -15.22
CA LYS A 73 6.24 7.02 -16.21
C LYS A 73 7.54 7.64 -15.69
N GLY A 74 7.46 8.72 -14.92
CA GLY A 74 8.64 9.36 -14.30
C GLY A 74 9.33 8.43 -13.30
N ILE A 75 8.57 7.78 -12.42
CA ILE A 75 9.13 6.83 -11.44
C ILE A 75 9.68 5.59 -12.14
N ARG A 76 8.96 5.04 -13.14
CA ARG A 76 9.44 3.88 -13.91
C ARG A 76 10.79 4.15 -14.56
N ARG A 77 10.99 5.35 -15.14
CA ARG A 77 12.29 5.77 -15.70
C ARG A 77 13.43 5.76 -14.68
N ARG A 78 13.16 6.09 -13.41
CA ARG A 78 14.19 6.00 -12.35
C ARG A 78 14.56 4.55 -12.06
N PHE A 79 13.57 3.66 -11.94
CA PHE A 79 13.84 2.22 -11.79
C PHE A 79 14.54 1.61 -13.02
N ASP A 80 14.16 2.02 -14.23
CA ASP A 80 14.84 1.60 -15.46
C ASP A 80 16.32 2.02 -15.40
N ALA A 81 16.61 3.25 -15.00
CA ALA A 81 17.97 3.73 -14.82
C ALA A 81 18.74 2.94 -13.74
N PHE A 82 18.12 2.53 -12.65
CA PHE A 82 18.78 1.69 -11.64
C PHE A 82 19.13 0.30 -12.18
N VAL A 83 18.27 -0.27 -13.03
CA VAL A 83 18.51 -1.55 -13.69
C VAL A 83 19.61 -1.42 -14.74
N GLU A 84 19.58 -0.37 -15.57
CA GLU A 84 20.60 -0.07 -16.57
C GLU A 84 21.99 0.15 -15.95
N LYS A 85 22.04 0.81 -14.78
CA LYS A 85 23.27 1.00 -14.00
C LYS A 85 23.71 -0.26 -13.24
N GLY A 86 22.97 -1.36 -13.35
CA GLY A 86 23.27 -2.63 -12.68
C GLY A 86 23.06 -2.61 -11.17
N LEU A 87 22.47 -1.57 -10.60
CA LEU A 87 22.17 -1.45 -9.16
C LEU A 87 20.98 -2.31 -8.75
N MET A 88 20.09 -2.61 -9.70
CA MET A 88 18.93 -3.46 -9.48
C MET A 88 18.75 -4.47 -10.60
N GLN A 89 18.13 -5.60 -10.27
CA GLN A 89 17.57 -6.54 -11.23
C GLN A 89 16.05 -6.37 -11.28
N ARG A 90 15.47 -6.66 -12.44
CA ARG A 90 14.02 -6.58 -12.65
C ARG A 90 13.51 -7.86 -13.27
N GLU A 91 12.46 -8.40 -12.66
CA GLU A 91 11.63 -9.46 -13.21
C GLU A 91 10.23 -8.95 -13.48
N THR A 92 9.61 -9.40 -14.57
CA THR A 92 8.26 -8.97 -14.90
C THR A 92 7.35 -10.15 -15.13
N VAL A 93 6.22 -10.14 -14.42
CA VAL A 93 5.15 -11.12 -14.58
C VAL A 93 3.94 -10.46 -15.21
N ILE A 94 3.44 -11.06 -16.29
CA ILE A 94 2.15 -10.70 -16.88
C ILE A 94 1.09 -11.55 -16.19
N THR A 95 0.15 -10.89 -15.53
CA THR A 95 -1.00 -11.53 -14.88
C THR A 95 -2.30 -11.07 -15.56
N GLN A 96 -3.42 -11.73 -15.26
CA GLN A 96 -4.74 -11.27 -15.72
C GLN A 96 -5.05 -9.84 -15.25
N GLY A 97 -4.52 -9.42 -14.10
CA GLY A 97 -4.61 -8.05 -13.57
C GLY A 97 -3.57 -7.07 -14.12
N GLY A 98 -2.85 -7.43 -15.20
CA GLY A 98 -1.85 -6.60 -15.84
C GLY A 98 -0.40 -6.97 -15.51
N LYS A 99 0.52 -6.08 -15.90
CA LYS A 99 1.98 -6.26 -15.79
C LYS A 99 2.47 -5.86 -14.40
N ARG A 100 3.04 -6.80 -13.64
CA ARG A 100 3.70 -6.55 -12.36
C ARG A 100 5.22 -6.63 -12.51
N SER A 101 5.92 -5.61 -12.02
CA SER A 101 7.38 -5.57 -12.04
C SER A 101 7.94 -5.74 -10.63
N TYR A 102 8.80 -6.74 -10.49
CA TYR A 102 9.48 -7.12 -9.25
C TYR A 102 10.95 -6.73 -9.36
N TYR A 103 11.52 -6.21 -8.28
CA TYR A 103 12.88 -5.68 -8.25
C TYR A 103 13.68 -6.24 -7.09
N ARG A 104 15.00 -6.26 -7.25
CA ARG A 104 15.97 -6.67 -6.23
C ARG A 104 17.23 -5.83 -6.38
N THR A 105 17.89 -5.48 -5.27
CA THR A 105 19.22 -4.87 -5.30
C THR A 105 20.31 -5.89 -5.66
N THR A 106 21.35 -5.41 -6.32
CA THR A 106 22.55 -6.20 -6.67
C THR A 106 23.70 -5.91 -5.70
N GLU A 107 24.82 -6.59 -5.88
CA GLU A 107 26.05 -6.31 -5.12
C GLU A 107 26.62 -4.91 -5.41
N LEU A 108 26.32 -4.33 -6.59
CA LEU A 108 26.73 -2.96 -6.91
C LEU A 108 26.00 -1.92 -6.06
N TYR A 109 24.75 -2.20 -5.69
CA TYR A 109 24.00 -1.33 -4.79
C TYR A 109 24.71 -1.19 -3.42
N ASP A 110 25.33 -2.25 -2.91
CA ASP A 110 26.02 -2.22 -1.62
C ASP A 110 27.23 -1.27 -1.65
N THR A 111 27.80 -1.01 -2.82
CA THR A 111 28.90 -0.04 -2.99
C THR A 111 28.48 1.40 -2.75
N LEU A 112 27.17 1.70 -2.80
CA LEU A 112 26.63 3.02 -2.48
C LEU A 112 26.69 3.32 -0.98
N LEU A 113 26.79 2.30 -0.12
CA LEU A 113 26.72 2.46 1.33
C LEU A 113 28.08 2.94 1.88
N ASN A 114 28.04 3.95 2.74
CA ASN A 114 29.21 4.77 3.09
C ASN A 114 30.26 4.01 3.94
N THR A 115 31.33 3.51 3.32
CA THR A 115 32.42 2.79 4.01
C THR A 115 33.54 3.68 4.56
N LYS A 116 33.61 4.98 4.21
CA LYS A 116 34.71 5.88 4.65
C LYS A 116 34.39 6.77 5.87
N ALA A 117 33.12 6.89 6.27
CA ALA A 117 32.74 7.74 7.41
C ALA A 117 32.93 7.09 8.79
N SER A 118 32.99 5.75 8.84
CA SER A 118 33.26 5.01 10.08
C SER A 118 34.72 5.11 10.55
N GLU A 119 35.67 5.38 9.66
CA GLU A 119 37.11 5.35 9.99
C GLU A 119 37.65 6.70 10.52
N LYS A 120 37.03 7.83 10.17
CA LYS A 120 37.52 9.17 10.61
C LYS A 120 36.96 9.66 11.95
N THR A 121 35.97 8.98 12.51
CA THR A 121 35.31 9.44 13.75
C THR A 121 36.01 8.91 15.01
N GLU A 122 36.77 7.82 14.90
CA GLU A 122 37.54 7.24 16.01
C GLU A 122 38.85 7.99 16.27
N ALA A 123 39.45 8.61 15.26
CA ALA A 123 40.74 9.32 15.38
C ALA A 123 40.66 10.76 15.94
N LYS A 124 39.46 11.30 16.23
CA LYS A 124 39.29 12.72 16.65
C LYS A 124 38.73 12.92 18.05
N LYS A 125 38.51 11.86 18.84
CA LYS A 125 37.95 11.98 20.20
C LYS A 125 38.98 12.04 21.33
N GLU A 126 40.28 11.93 21.04
CA GLU A 126 41.30 11.88 22.09
C GLU A 126 42.03 13.19 22.39
N GLU A 127 41.81 14.29 21.64
CA GLU A 127 42.49 15.55 21.97
C GLU A 127 41.57 16.78 21.98
N SER A 128 41.59 17.44 23.16
CA SER A 128 41.27 18.84 23.43
C SER A 128 39.88 19.17 23.99
N SER A 129 39.83 19.17 25.33
CA SER A 129 38.97 20.00 26.17
C SER A 129 39.66 21.34 26.43
N CYS A 130 39.01 22.48 26.16
CA CYS A 130 38.55 23.47 27.16
C CYS A 130 38.23 24.89 26.59
N ASN A 131 37.08 25.41 27.04
CA ASN A 131 36.64 26.79 27.25
C ASN A 131 36.75 27.91 26.20
N GLY A 132 35.57 28.49 25.89
CA GLY A 132 35.32 29.90 26.19
C GLY A 132 34.91 30.85 25.04
N LYS A 133 33.72 31.44 25.21
CA LYS A 133 33.23 32.75 24.72
C LYS A 133 32.60 32.85 23.32
N ILE A 134 31.30 33.16 23.37
CA ILE A 134 30.50 33.82 22.34
C ILE A 134 31.15 35.17 21.96
N PRO A 135 31.08 35.57 20.69
CA PRO A 135 30.49 36.89 20.41
C PRO A 135 29.48 36.87 19.27
N GLN A 136 28.38 37.60 19.50
CA GLN A 136 27.50 38.13 18.47
C GLN A 136 28.29 39.00 17.47
N ARG A 137 27.86 39.01 16.21
CA ARG A 137 28.00 40.22 15.38
C ARG A 137 26.83 40.36 14.41
N ASN A 138 26.12 41.46 14.58
CA ASN A 138 25.12 41.99 13.66
C ASN A 138 25.79 42.72 12.48
N SER A 139 24.96 42.95 11.46
CA SER A 139 24.90 44.15 10.60
C SER A 139 25.52 44.10 9.20
N THR A 140 24.60 43.94 8.22
CA THR A 140 24.34 44.81 7.05
C THR A 140 25.49 45.29 6.17
N THR A 141 25.36 45.09 4.84
CA THR A 141 25.05 46.18 3.90
C THR A 141 24.64 45.68 2.51
N PHE A 142 23.77 46.48 1.90
CA PHE A 142 23.15 46.36 0.58
C PHE A 142 24.15 46.58 -0.56
N ALA A 143 23.87 45.96 -1.72
CA ALA A 143 24.08 46.61 -3.02
C ALA A 143 23.06 46.08 -4.04
N GLU A 144 22.16 46.99 -4.45
CA GLU A 144 21.33 46.90 -5.65
C GLU A 144 22.22 46.83 -6.91
N ASN A 145 21.78 46.12 -7.96
CA ASN A 145 21.38 46.80 -9.20
C ASN A 145 20.97 45.83 -10.34
N LYS A 146 19.77 46.15 -10.86
CA LYS A 146 19.41 46.36 -12.28
C LYS A 146 19.42 45.17 -13.27
N ASN A 147 18.18 44.78 -13.54
CA ASN A 147 17.67 44.35 -14.85
C ASN A 147 17.90 45.42 -15.94
N PRO A 148 18.07 45.03 -17.21
CA PRO A 148 17.51 45.82 -18.32
C PRO A 148 16.66 44.97 -19.28
N GLN A 149 15.42 45.41 -19.46
CA GLN A 149 14.59 45.10 -20.62
C GLN A 149 15.15 45.79 -21.88
N GLY A 150 15.15 45.07 -22.99
CA GLY A 150 15.33 45.59 -24.35
C GLY A 150 14.13 45.19 -25.22
N THR A 151 13.37 46.20 -25.62
CA THR A 151 12.20 46.22 -26.50
C THR A 151 12.53 45.85 -27.95
N LYS A 152 11.55 45.30 -28.68
CA LYS A 152 11.21 45.72 -30.06
C LYS A 152 9.76 45.35 -30.41
N THR A 153 9.07 46.35 -30.90
CA THR A 153 7.67 46.50 -31.32
C THR A 153 7.48 46.14 -32.80
N THR A 154 6.25 45.76 -33.19
CA THR A 154 5.55 46.31 -34.38
C THR A 154 4.05 45.99 -34.35
N HIS A 155 3.25 47.08 -34.36
CA HIS A 155 1.88 47.40 -34.87
C HIS A 155 0.98 46.25 -35.45
N ALA A 156 -0.36 46.27 -35.36
CA ALA A 156 -1.32 47.38 -35.43
C ALA A 156 -2.71 47.05 -34.79
N GLU A 157 -3.41 48.12 -34.41
CA GLU A 157 -4.77 48.32 -33.85
C GLU A 157 -5.88 48.37 -34.96
N PRO A 158 -7.19 48.67 -34.70
CA PRO A 158 -8.06 48.43 -33.52
C PRO A 158 -9.58 48.16 -33.80
N GLU A 159 -10.38 48.13 -32.71
CA GLU A 159 -11.82 48.46 -32.52
C GLU A 159 -12.88 47.36 -32.74
N LYS A 160 -13.97 47.19 -31.95
CA LYS A 160 -14.66 47.97 -30.88
C LYS A 160 -15.55 46.99 -30.05
N THR A 161 -15.71 47.24 -28.75
CA THR A 161 -16.81 46.76 -27.87
C THR A 161 -18.05 47.65 -28.03
N PRO A 162 -19.16 47.52 -27.25
CA PRO A 162 -19.80 46.41 -26.51
C PRO A 162 -21.31 46.30 -26.85
N GLU A 163 -22.06 45.39 -26.22
CA GLU A 163 -23.36 45.65 -25.54
C GLU A 163 -24.18 44.38 -25.29
N SER A 164 -24.44 44.12 -24.01
CA SER A 164 -25.66 43.47 -23.50
C SER A 164 -26.70 44.59 -23.22
N PRO A 165 -28.04 44.36 -23.21
CA PRO A 165 -28.68 43.77 -22.03
C PRO A 165 -30.06 43.07 -22.20
N HIS A 166 -30.41 42.26 -21.18
CA HIS A 166 -31.74 42.01 -20.56
C HIS A 166 -33.03 41.78 -21.41
N ARG A 167 -33.74 40.64 -21.19
CA ARG A 167 -35.02 40.52 -20.43
C ARG A 167 -35.83 39.23 -20.73
N ASN A 168 -36.35 38.65 -19.64
CA ASN A 168 -37.69 38.09 -19.39
C ASN A 168 -38.17 36.73 -19.95
N SER A 169 -38.38 35.82 -18.99
CA SER A 169 -39.60 35.06 -18.64
C SER A 169 -40.82 35.05 -19.60
N ALA A 170 -41.33 33.85 -19.92
CA ALA A 170 -42.70 33.35 -19.60
C ALA A 170 -43.15 32.20 -20.55
N THR A 171 -43.44 31.06 -19.94
CA THR A 171 -44.53 30.07 -20.17
C THR A 171 -45.34 29.94 -21.47
N PHE A 172 -45.59 28.65 -21.77
CA PHE A 172 -46.78 27.95 -22.35
C PHE A 172 -46.87 27.57 -23.85
N ALA A 173 -47.35 26.32 -24.03
CA ALA A 173 -47.96 25.67 -25.21
C ALA A 173 -47.03 25.27 -26.36
N GLU A 174 -47.20 24.21 -27.15
CA GLU A 174 -47.92 22.91 -27.14
C GLU A 174 -47.50 22.25 -28.49
N ARG A 175 -47.49 20.90 -28.54
CA ARG A 175 -47.63 20.01 -29.73
C ARG A 175 -46.68 20.09 -30.94
N ASN A 176 -45.95 19.00 -31.14
CA ASN A 176 -46.12 17.96 -32.19
C ASN A 176 -44.85 17.09 -32.17
N GLY A 177 -44.80 15.78 -32.42
CA GLY A 177 -45.76 14.80 -32.92
C GLY A 177 -44.93 13.62 -33.44
N ASN A 178 -45.19 12.42 -32.91
CA ASN A 178 -44.91 11.07 -33.44
C ASN A 178 -43.51 10.72 -34.00
N THR A 179 -42.87 9.74 -33.34
CA THR A 179 -42.45 8.49 -34.01
C THR A 179 -42.57 7.31 -33.04
N HIS A 180 -43.37 6.33 -33.45
CA HIS A 180 -43.49 5.00 -32.84
C HIS A 180 -42.14 4.27 -32.83
N ALA A 181 -41.78 3.68 -31.69
CA ALA A 181 -40.99 2.46 -31.62
C ALA A 181 -41.47 1.64 -30.42
N GLN A 182 -41.66 0.35 -30.67
CA GLN A 182 -42.50 -0.58 -29.92
C GLN A 182 -42.08 -0.76 -28.46
N GLY A 183 -43.08 -0.70 -27.58
CA GLY A 183 -42.94 -0.98 -26.16
C GLY A 183 -42.66 -2.47 -25.91
N ASN A 184 -41.70 -2.73 -25.02
CA ASN A 184 -41.59 -3.99 -24.32
C ASN A 184 -41.80 -3.70 -22.83
N SER A 185 -43.06 -3.46 -22.48
CA SER A 185 -43.50 -3.35 -21.08
C SER A 185 -43.81 -4.75 -20.56
N SER A 186 -42.83 -5.40 -19.95
CA SER A 186 -43.08 -6.56 -19.08
C SER A 186 -43.65 -6.04 -17.76
N SER A 187 -44.96 -5.79 -17.74
CA SER A 187 -45.72 -5.56 -16.50
C SER A 187 -45.79 -6.86 -15.71
N TYR A 188 -45.21 -6.89 -14.51
CA TYR A 188 -45.42 -7.97 -13.55
C TYR A 188 -46.83 -7.83 -12.97
N ALA A 189 -47.81 -8.44 -13.64
CA ALA A 189 -49.13 -8.66 -13.08
C ALA A 189 -49.03 -9.77 -12.02
N LEU A 190 -49.32 -9.42 -10.77
CA LEU A 190 -49.54 -10.39 -9.70
C LEU A 190 -50.85 -11.11 -9.99
N ASN A 191 -50.79 -12.41 -10.26
CA ASN A 191 -51.98 -13.26 -10.36
C ASN A 191 -52.57 -13.47 -8.97
N ASP A 192 -53.79 -12.95 -8.77
CA ASP A 192 -54.70 -13.44 -7.74
C ASP A 192 -55.27 -14.79 -8.20
N SER A 193 -54.77 -15.88 -7.60
CA SER A 193 -55.49 -17.15 -7.56
C SER A 193 -55.53 -17.67 -6.13
N SER A 194 -56.73 -17.54 -5.55
CA SER A 194 -57.15 -18.15 -4.31
C SER A 194 -57.20 -19.67 -4.46
N THR A 195 -56.33 -20.39 -3.74
CA THR A 195 -56.63 -21.68 -3.10
C THR A 195 -55.49 -22.06 -2.12
N SER A 196 -55.89 -22.35 -0.88
CA SER A 196 -55.21 -23.13 0.18
C SER A 196 -53.67 -23.17 0.21
N ASP A 197 -53.04 -22.43 1.15
CA ASP A 197 -51.85 -22.85 1.95
C ASP A 197 -51.38 -21.71 2.88
N SER A 198 -52.11 -21.48 3.98
CA SER A 198 -51.92 -20.30 4.85
C SER A 198 -50.76 -20.41 5.86
N MET A 199 -49.93 -21.46 5.81
CA MET A 199 -48.74 -21.57 6.69
C MET A 199 -47.40 -21.44 5.94
N PHE A 200 -47.39 -21.61 4.62
CA PHE A 200 -46.17 -21.46 3.81
C PHE A 200 -45.97 -20.02 3.29
N ASN A 201 -47.05 -19.26 3.08
CA ASN A 201 -46.97 -17.89 2.57
C ASN A 201 -46.44 -16.88 3.60
N ASP A 202 -46.78 -17.01 4.88
CA ASP A 202 -46.35 -16.05 5.91
C ASP A 202 -44.82 -16.07 6.11
N SER A 203 -44.19 -17.25 5.98
CA SER A 203 -42.74 -17.39 6.09
C SER A 203 -42.02 -16.74 4.91
N LEU A 204 -42.51 -16.93 3.68
CA LEU A 204 -41.97 -16.30 2.48
C LEU A 204 -42.16 -14.78 2.49
N ILE A 205 -43.31 -14.30 2.98
CA ILE A 205 -43.60 -12.87 3.14
C ILE A 205 -42.66 -12.25 4.19
N TYR A 206 -42.44 -12.95 5.31
CA TYR A 206 -41.49 -12.51 6.33
C TYR A 206 -40.05 -12.44 5.80
N GLU A 207 -39.63 -13.47 5.07
CA GLU A 207 -38.32 -13.51 4.44
C GLU A 207 -38.18 -12.36 3.42
N PHE A 208 -39.14 -12.19 2.51
CA PHE A 208 -39.14 -11.09 1.54
C PHE A 208 -39.00 -9.71 2.21
N LYS A 209 -39.78 -9.46 3.27
CA LYS A 209 -39.69 -8.21 4.05
C LYS A 209 -38.32 -8.04 4.68
N ARG A 210 -37.71 -9.11 5.22
CA ARG A 210 -36.35 -9.08 5.77
C ARG A 210 -35.33 -8.67 4.72
N TYR A 211 -35.41 -9.24 3.50
CA TYR A 211 -34.52 -8.85 2.39
C TYR A 211 -34.71 -7.38 2.01
N ALA A 212 -35.96 -6.92 1.86
CA ALA A 212 -36.26 -5.54 1.49
C ALA A 212 -35.70 -4.54 2.52
N VAL A 213 -35.91 -4.81 3.82
CA VAL A 213 -35.36 -3.98 4.90
C VAL A 213 -33.83 -3.97 4.89
N ALA A 214 -33.20 -5.14 4.76
CA ALA A 214 -31.73 -5.24 4.71
C ALA A 214 -31.13 -4.45 3.54
N LEU A 215 -31.74 -4.56 2.35
CA LEU A 215 -31.32 -3.87 1.14
C LEU A 215 -31.56 -2.36 1.22
N ASN A 216 -32.68 -1.93 1.81
CA ASN A 216 -32.93 -0.52 2.04
C ASN A 216 -31.88 0.09 2.97
N ASN A 217 -31.67 -0.53 4.14
CA ASN A 217 -30.69 -0.07 5.13
C ASN A 217 -29.27 -0.02 4.55
N ALA A 218 -28.87 -1.07 3.82
CA ALA A 218 -27.59 -1.11 3.14
C ALA A 218 -27.46 0.00 2.08
N SER A 219 -28.52 0.25 1.31
CA SER A 219 -28.52 1.30 0.29
C SER A 219 -28.37 2.69 0.90
N GLU A 220 -29.09 2.98 2.00
CA GLU A 220 -29.01 4.26 2.68
C GLU A 220 -27.64 4.49 3.33
N LYS A 221 -27.04 3.43 3.88
CA LYS A 221 -25.69 3.48 4.45
C LYS A 221 -24.62 3.81 3.40
N ILE A 222 -24.76 3.26 2.19
CA ILE A 222 -23.71 3.31 1.16
C ILE A 222 -23.89 4.50 0.22
N PHE A 223 -25.13 4.85 -0.15
CA PHE A 223 -25.45 5.90 -1.13
C PHE A 223 -26.14 7.13 -0.51
N GLY A 224 -26.39 7.11 0.81
CA GLY A 224 -27.03 8.17 1.59
C GLY A 224 -28.55 7.98 1.71
N LYS A 225 -29.19 8.75 2.60
CA LYS A 225 -30.65 8.71 2.83
C LYS A 225 -31.43 8.86 1.52
N SER A 226 -32.51 8.08 1.39
CA SER A 226 -33.32 8.03 0.17
C SER A 226 -32.46 7.79 -1.08
N ALA A 227 -31.56 6.79 -0.99
CA ALA A 227 -30.60 6.44 -2.04
C ALA A 227 -31.29 6.15 -3.38
N PHE A 228 -32.41 5.44 -3.31
CA PHE A 228 -33.22 4.99 -4.44
C PHE A 228 -34.71 5.27 -4.18
N ASP A 229 -35.54 5.01 -5.19
CA ASP A 229 -36.99 5.16 -5.10
C ASP A 229 -37.63 4.14 -4.13
N GLU A 230 -38.86 4.41 -3.70
CA GLU A 230 -39.61 3.58 -2.74
C GLU A 230 -39.88 2.15 -3.24
N THR A 231 -39.81 1.91 -4.56
CA THR A 231 -40.00 0.57 -5.16
C THR A 231 -38.72 -0.25 -5.20
N PHE A 232 -37.56 0.36 -4.94
CA PHE A 232 -36.27 -0.30 -4.98
C PHE A 232 -36.16 -1.47 -3.99
N PRO A 233 -36.52 -1.35 -2.70
CA PRO A 233 -36.32 -2.42 -1.73
C PRO A 233 -37.03 -3.72 -2.11
N GLU A 234 -38.26 -3.61 -2.65
CA GLU A 234 -39.06 -4.76 -3.08
C GLU A 234 -38.48 -5.42 -4.33
N LYS A 235 -38.11 -4.62 -5.34
CA LYS A 235 -37.46 -5.13 -6.56
C LYS A 235 -36.13 -5.80 -6.23
N ALA A 236 -35.35 -5.18 -5.35
CA ALA A 236 -34.05 -5.67 -4.94
C ALA A 236 -34.18 -6.99 -4.14
N ALA A 237 -35.18 -7.09 -3.26
CA ALA A 237 -35.49 -8.32 -2.53
C ALA A 237 -35.88 -9.46 -3.49
N ALA A 238 -36.77 -9.19 -4.44
CA ALA A 238 -37.14 -10.16 -5.47
C ALA A 238 -35.91 -10.63 -6.27
N PHE A 239 -35.04 -9.70 -6.67
CA PHE A 239 -33.81 -10.02 -7.39
C PHE A 239 -32.85 -10.89 -6.58
N PHE A 240 -32.68 -10.61 -5.27
CA PHE A 240 -31.84 -11.41 -4.38
C PHE A 240 -32.40 -12.82 -4.21
N ILE A 241 -33.70 -12.95 -3.95
CA ILE A 241 -34.36 -14.24 -3.76
C ILE A 241 -34.30 -15.08 -5.04
N GLN A 242 -34.63 -14.50 -6.19
CA GLN A 242 -34.57 -15.18 -7.49
C GLN A 242 -33.17 -15.71 -7.80
N ASN A 243 -32.15 -14.94 -7.44
CA ASN A 243 -30.76 -15.33 -7.66
C ASN A 243 -30.16 -16.13 -6.50
N LYS A 244 -30.92 -16.50 -5.45
CA LYS A 244 -30.42 -17.24 -4.28
C LYS A 244 -29.28 -16.52 -3.54
N MET A 245 -29.35 -15.20 -3.47
CA MET A 245 -28.45 -14.40 -2.63
C MET A 245 -28.92 -14.39 -1.18
N GLN A 246 -27.98 -14.22 -0.25
CA GLN A 246 -28.26 -14.07 1.17
C GLN A 246 -28.47 -12.59 1.53
N ALA A 247 -29.39 -12.30 2.45
CA ALA A 247 -29.70 -10.93 2.89
C ALA A 247 -28.48 -10.23 3.52
N GLU A 248 -27.62 -10.98 4.20
CA GLU A 248 -26.39 -10.50 4.85
C GLU A 248 -25.37 -9.97 3.85
N SER A 249 -25.44 -10.44 2.60
CA SER A 249 -24.55 -10.01 1.52
C SER A 249 -24.96 -8.66 0.89
N ALA A 250 -26.11 -8.09 1.29
CA ALA A 250 -26.64 -6.85 0.72
C ALA A 250 -25.66 -5.68 0.79
N GLU A 251 -25.01 -5.46 1.94
CA GLU A 251 -24.02 -4.39 2.10
C GLU A 251 -22.81 -4.62 1.19
N ASN A 252 -22.27 -5.84 1.19
CA ASN A 252 -21.10 -6.19 0.37
C ASN A 252 -21.39 -6.04 -1.13
N TYR A 253 -22.59 -6.42 -1.57
CA TYR A 253 -23.00 -6.30 -2.96
C TYR A 253 -23.19 -4.84 -3.39
N LEU A 254 -23.85 -4.02 -2.57
CA LEU A 254 -24.03 -2.59 -2.84
C LEU A 254 -22.70 -1.83 -2.82
N GLU A 255 -21.76 -2.22 -1.96
CA GLU A 255 -20.42 -1.66 -1.91
C GLU A 255 -19.61 -2.03 -3.17
N PHE A 256 -19.75 -3.28 -3.65
CA PHE A 256 -19.20 -3.71 -4.92
C PHE A 256 -19.75 -2.86 -6.10
N ILE A 257 -21.06 -2.63 -6.13
CA ILE A 257 -21.68 -1.76 -7.14
C ILE A 257 -21.15 -0.33 -7.03
N ARG A 258 -21.06 0.24 -5.82
CA ARG A 258 -20.51 1.59 -5.60
C ARG A 258 -19.12 1.73 -6.20
N LYS A 259 -18.26 0.72 -6.00
CA LYS A 259 -16.91 0.70 -6.57
C LYS A 259 -16.94 0.71 -8.11
N ARG A 260 -17.80 -0.10 -8.74
CA ARG A 260 -17.94 -0.13 -10.22
C ARG A 260 -18.50 1.17 -10.79
N VAL A 261 -19.41 1.82 -10.07
CA VAL A 261 -19.92 3.14 -10.45
C VAL A 261 -18.80 4.19 -10.36
N ALA A 262 -17.98 4.15 -9.31
CA ALA A 262 -16.86 5.08 -9.14
C ALA A 262 -15.81 4.95 -10.26
N GLU A 263 -15.54 3.74 -10.76
CA GLU A 263 -14.63 3.49 -11.88
C GLU A 263 -15.11 4.14 -13.19
N LYS A 264 -16.43 4.15 -13.43
CA LYS A 264 -17.04 4.68 -14.67
C LYS A 264 -17.27 6.20 -14.66
N LYS A 265 -17.08 6.88 -13.52
CA LYS A 265 -17.26 8.34 -13.33
C LYS A 265 -18.50 8.93 -14.06
N PRO A 266 -19.71 8.40 -13.83
CA PRO A 266 -20.90 8.83 -14.55
C PRO A 266 -21.40 10.21 -14.10
N ALA A 267 -22.11 10.91 -14.99
CA ALA A 267 -22.84 12.14 -14.66
C ALA A 267 -23.97 11.90 -13.63
N ASN A 268 -24.59 10.70 -13.64
CA ASN A 268 -25.58 10.27 -12.65
C ASN A 268 -25.15 8.96 -11.98
N PRO A 269 -24.44 9.02 -10.83
CA PRO A 269 -23.93 7.83 -10.15
C PRO A 269 -25.04 6.96 -9.56
N ARG A 270 -26.12 7.55 -9.02
CA ARG A 270 -27.24 6.80 -8.41
C ARG A 270 -28.05 6.06 -9.46
N GLY A 271 -28.35 6.71 -10.58
CA GLY A 271 -29.06 6.07 -11.69
C GLY A 271 -28.26 4.93 -12.32
N LEU A 272 -26.93 5.07 -12.41
CA LEU A 272 -26.08 3.97 -12.84
C LEU A 272 -26.05 2.84 -11.81
N ALA A 273 -25.91 3.14 -10.51
CA ALA A 273 -25.93 2.14 -9.45
C ALA A 273 -27.21 1.31 -9.47
N TYR A 274 -28.38 1.95 -9.59
CA TYR A 274 -29.67 1.28 -9.71
C TYR A 274 -29.68 0.32 -10.90
N ARG A 275 -29.22 0.77 -12.08
CA ARG A 275 -29.21 -0.07 -13.28
C ARG A 275 -28.28 -1.28 -13.13
N LEU A 276 -27.06 -1.06 -12.64
CA LEU A 276 -26.06 -2.11 -12.45
C LEU A 276 -26.52 -3.16 -11.43
N PHE A 277 -27.28 -2.75 -10.40
CA PHE A 277 -27.75 -3.64 -9.34
C PHE A 277 -28.53 -4.84 -9.89
N PHE A 278 -29.38 -4.62 -10.88
CA PHE A 278 -30.29 -5.62 -11.46
C PHE A 278 -29.70 -6.38 -12.65
N GLN A 279 -28.42 -6.16 -13.01
CA GLN A 279 -27.81 -6.90 -14.11
C GLN A 279 -27.16 -8.20 -13.61
N ASN A 280 -27.49 -9.32 -14.28
CA ASN A 280 -27.00 -10.64 -13.88
C ASN A 280 -25.50 -10.83 -14.13
N ASP A 281 -24.92 -10.16 -15.12
CA ASP A 281 -23.47 -10.13 -15.37
C ASP A 281 -22.71 -9.53 -14.18
N ILE A 282 -23.18 -8.39 -13.67
CA ILE A 282 -22.62 -7.74 -12.47
C ILE A 282 -22.71 -8.66 -11.26
N LEU A 283 -23.83 -9.37 -11.11
CA LEU A 283 -24.00 -10.34 -10.03
C LEU A 283 -23.03 -11.53 -10.13
N GLN A 284 -22.81 -12.08 -11.33
CA GLN A 284 -21.84 -13.16 -11.52
C GLN A 284 -20.42 -12.68 -11.22
N GLU A 285 -20.06 -11.48 -11.65
CA GLU A 285 -18.76 -10.88 -11.31
C GLU A 285 -18.57 -10.71 -9.80
N PHE A 286 -19.62 -10.33 -9.07
CA PHE A 286 -19.58 -10.27 -7.61
C PHE A 286 -19.33 -11.63 -6.97
N ARG A 287 -19.99 -12.70 -7.44
CA ARG A 287 -19.77 -14.07 -6.95
C ARG A 287 -18.34 -14.51 -7.17
N ASN A 288 -17.81 -14.30 -8.38
CA ASN A 288 -16.42 -14.64 -8.70
C ASN A 288 -15.45 -13.89 -7.79
N CYS A 289 -15.70 -12.59 -7.54
CA CYS A 289 -14.90 -11.81 -6.61
C CYS A 289 -14.95 -12.37 -5.16
N GLN A 290 -16.12 -12.80 -4.69
CA GLN A 290 -16.23 -13.43 -3.35
C GLN A 290 -15.48 -14.75 -3.29
N THR A 291 -15.61 -15.60 -4.31
CA THR A 291 -14.88 -16.87 -4.40
C THR A 291 -13.38 -16.63 -4.38
N GLU A 292 -12.85 -15.74 -5.22
CA GLU A 292 -11.43 -15.39 -5.24
C GLU A 292 -10.94 -14.85 -3.88
N LEU A 293 -11.74 -14.04 -3.19
CA LEU A 293 -11.39 -13.53 -1.86
C LEU A 293 -11.34 -14.66 -0.82
N SER A 294 -12.27 -15.60 -0.89
CA SER A 294 -12.30 -16.77 -0.02
C SER A 294 -11.13 -17.72 -0.28
N GLU A 295 -10.75 -17.91 -1.54
CA GLU A 295 -9.60 -18.74 -1.94
C GLU A 295 -8.30 -18.10 -1.47
N LYS A 296 -8.13 -16.78 -1.65
CA LYS A 296 -6.97 -16.04 -1.13
C LYS A 296 -6.90 -16.07 0.39
N ALA A 297 -8.05 -16.00 1.07
CA ALA A 297 -8.11 -16.12 2.53
C ALA A 297 -7.69 -17.53 2.98
N ALA A 298 -8.26 -18.58 2.38
CA ALA A 298 -7.92 -19.98 2.67
C ALA A 298 -6.45 -20.30 2.36
N GLU A 299 -5.91 -19.76 1.25
CA GLU A 299 -4.50 -19.89 0.91
C GLU A 299 -3.60 -19.20 1.95
N SER A 300 -4.00 -18.03 2.47
CA SER A 300 -3.26 -17.35 3.53
C SER A 300 -3.32 -18.09 4.87
N GLU A 301 -4.44 -18.78 5.17
CA GLU A 301 -4.61 -19.59 6.37
C GLU A 301 -3.73 -20.85 6.38
N LYS A 302 -3.39 -21.40 5.21
CA LYS A 302 -2.46 -22.52 5.07
C LYS A 302 -1.09 -22.26 5.71
N TYR A 303 -0.69 -20.99 5.78
CA TYR A 303 0.61 -20.57 6.31
C TYR A 303 0.52 -20.12 7.77
N LEU A 304 -0.60 -20.35 8.45
CA LEU A 304 -0.77 -19.98 9.86
C LEU A 304 -0.51 -21.19 10.76
N SER A 305 0.25 -20.99 11.83
CA SER A 305 0.52 -21.99 12.86
C SER A 305 0.54 -21.37 14.25
N VAL A 306 0.71 -22.23 15.26
CA VAL A 306 0.91 -21.79 16.66
C VAL A 306 2.39 -21.51 16.88
N CYS A 307 2.72 -20.37 17.50
CA CYS A 307 4.09 -20.02 17.82
C CYS A 307 4.68 -20.97 18.87
N PRO A 308 5.83 -21.63 18.61
CA PRO A 308 6.43 -22.61 19.52
C PRO A 308 7.13 -22.01 20.74
N VAL A 309 7.21 -20.68 20.83
CA VAL A 309 7.83 -19.94 21.94
C VAL A 309 6.78 -19.40 22.92
N CYS A 310 5.80 -18.64 22.41
CA CYS A 310 4.80 -17.98 23.27
C CYS A 310 3.39 -18.57 23.19
N GLY A 311 3.15 -19.56 22.32
CA GLY A 311 1.84 -20.20 22.17
C GLY A 311 0.81 -19.37 21.41
N LYS A 312 1.20 -18.26 20.77
CA LYS A 312 0.27 -17.43 20.00
C LYS A 312 -0.28 -18.20 18.81
N GLU A 313 -1.60 -18.24 18.67
CA GLU A 313 -2.28 -18.85 17.53
C GLU A 313 -2.24 -17.94 16.28
N LYS A 314 -2.46 -18.56 15.11
CA LYS A 314 -2.60 -17.87 13.82
C LYS A 314 -1.40 -16.99 13.47
N VAL A 315 -0.18 -17.49 13.70
CA VAL A 315 1.06 -16.82 13.34
C VAL A 315 1.55 -17.33 11.99
N ASN A 316 1.91 -16.42 11.08
CA ASN A 316 2.40 -16.82 9.77
C ASN A 316 3.80 -17.46 9.87
N ILE A 317 3.95 -18.68 9.34
CA ILE A 317 5.18 -19.49 9.37
C ILE A 317 6.38 -18.84 8.69
N TYR A 318 6.17 -17.88 7.79
CA TYR A 318 7.22 -17.15 7.09
C TYR A 318 7.51 -15.77 7.69
N SER A 319 7.04 -15.52 8.91
CA SER A 319 7.16 -14.22 9.57
C SER A 319 7.57 -14.34 11.02
N SER A 320 8.04 -13.24 11.60
CA SER A 320 8.27 -13.17 13.04
C SER A 320 6.94 -13.12 13.80
N CYS A 321 6.87 -13.83 14.93
CA CYS A 321 5.73 -13.81 15.81
C CYS A 321 5.48 -12.38 16.34
N PRO A 322 4.26 -11.83 16.26
CA PRO A 322 3.97 -10.47 16.68
C PRO A 322 4.07 -10.26 18.20
N GLU A 323 4.02 -11.33 18.99
CA GLU A 323 4.10 -11.21 20.46
C GLU A 323 5.51 -11.38 21.01
N CYS A 324 6.18 -12.48 20.65
CA CYS A 324 7.53 -12.76 21.16
C CYS A 324 8.66 -12.32 20.23
N GLY A 325 8.36 -11.95 18.98
CA GLY A 325 9.37 -11.58 17.99
C GLY A 325 10.12 -12.76 17.38
N PHE A 326 9.82 -14.01 17.77
CA PHE A 326 10.50 -15.19 17.25
C PHE A 326 10.30 -15.38 15.75
N ASP A 327 11.38 -15.61 15.02
CA ASP A 327 11.34 -15.88 13.57
C ASP A 327 10.86 -17.31 13.30
N MET A 328 9.61 -17.44 12.84
CA MET A 328 8.98 -18.74 12.56
C MET A 328 9.69 -19.53 11.46
N THR A 329 10.48 -18.89 10.59
CA THR A 329 11.27 -19.59 9.57
C THR A 329 12.39 -20.43 10.19
N THR A 330 12.81 -20.08 11.40
CA THR A 330 13.86 -20.78 12.17
C THR A 330 13.30 -21.80 13.16
N ALA A 331 11.99 -22.10 13.10
CA ALA A 331 11.35 -23.04 14.03
C ALA A 331 11.91 -24.47 14.00
N ASN A 332 12.60 -24.87 12.93
CA ASN A 332 13.25 -26.19 12.81
C ASN A 332 14.63 -26.26 13.48
N ASP A 333 15.15 -25.13 13.97
CA ASP A 333 16.46 -25.03 14.61
C ASP A 333 16.26 -25.09 16.14
N ASP A 334 16.45 -26.28 16.71
CA ASP A 334 16.20 -26.56 18.14
C ASP A 334 17.01 -25.65 19.07
N GLU A 335 18.26 -25.33 18.70
CA GLU A 335 19.15 -24.46 19.47
C GLU A 335 18.57 -23.04 19.54
N LYS A 336 18.17 -22.47 18.40
CA LYS A 336 17.53 -21.14 18.37
C LYS A 336 16.19 -21.12 19.09
N LEU A 337 15.42 -22.20 18.98
CA LEU A 337 14.13 -22.31 19.65
C LEU A 337 14.30 -22.35 21.17
N GLU A 338 15.30 -23.06 21.67
CA GLU A 338 15.61 -23.12 23.10
C GLU A 338 16.09 -21.77 23.64
N ILE A 339 16.99 -21.09 22.94
CA ILE A 339 17.43 -19.73 23.26
C ILE A 339 16.23 -18.78 23.32
N ALA A 340 15.34 -18.83 22.31
CA ALA A 340 14.17 -17.96 22.26
C ALA A 340 13.19 -18.22 23.42
N ARG A 341 13.00 -19.47 23.84
CA ARG A 341 12.20 -19.82 25.02
C ARG A 341 12.84 -19.30 26.31
N LYS A 342 14.16 -19.45 26.47
CA LYS A 342 14.91 -18.93 27.62
C LYS A 342 14.77 -17.40 27.70
N ILE A 343 14.90 -16.68 26.58
CA ILE A 343 14.68 -15.22 26.50
C ILE A 343 13.23 -14.86 26.85
N TRP A 344 12.25 -15.60 26.32
CA TRP A 344 10.83 -15.32 26.57
C TRP A 344 10.47 -15.44 28.07
N ASN A 345 11.02 -16.45 28.74
CA ASN A 345 10.81 -16.77 30.15
C ASN A 345 11.67 -15.95 31.13
N LEU A 346 12.51 -15.02 30.64
CA LEU A 346 13.25 -14.13 31.52
C LEU A 346 12.30 -13.29 32.41
N PRO A 347 12.66 -13.07 33.69
CA PRO A 347 11.93 -12.14 34.55
C PRO A 347 11.80 -10.75 33.91
N PRO A 348 10.71 -10.00 34.16
CA PRO A 348 10.44 -8.72 33.49
C PRO A 348 11.59 -7.70 33.59
N GLU A 349 12.28 -7.66 34.73
CA GLU A 349 13.42 -6.79 34.97
C GLU A 349 14.63 -7.16 34.11
N LYS A 350 15.00 -8.46 34.09
CA LYS A 350 16.08 -8.98 33.26
C LYS A 350 15.75 -8.87 31.77
N LYS A 351 14.48 -9.06 31.39
CA LYS A 351 14.01 -8.95 30.00
C LYS A 351 14.14 -7.53 29.45
N LYS A 352 13.89 -6.50 30.27
CA LYS A 352 14.12 -5.09 29.88
C LYS A 352 15.60 -4.81 29.67
N LEU A 353 16.46 -5.25 30.59
CA LEU A 353 17.91 -5.08 30.49
C LEU A 353 18.49 -5.83 29.28
N PHE A 354 18.02 -7.06 29.04
CA PHE A 354 18.39 -7.85 27.88
C PHE A 354 18.05 -7.12 26.57
N LYS A 355 16.84 -6.58 26.44
CA LYS A 355 16.45 -5.80 25.26
C LYS A 355 17.36 -4.59 25.03
N ILE A 356 17.77 -3.89 26.08
CA ILE A 356 18.69 -2.75 25.97
C ILE A 356 20.06 -3.21 25.45
N ASP A 357 20.60 -4.29 26.02
CA ASP A 357 21.90 -4.84 25.60
C ASP A 357 21.84 -5.39 24.16
N GLU A 358 20.74 -6.05 23.80
CA GLU A 358 20.46 -6.55 22.46
C GLU A 358 20.34 -5.40 21.44
N GLU A 359 19.60 -4.34 21.76
CA GLU A 359 19.49 -3.14 20.93
C GLU A 359 20.85 -2.45 20.74
N ASN A 360 21.67 -2.37 21.78
CA ASN A 360 23.03 -1.82 21.71
C ASN A 360 23.93 -2.68 20.82
N PHE A 361 23.85 -4.01 20.94
CA PHE A 361 24.56 -4.93 20.06
C PHE A 361 24.11 -4.77 18.61
N ILE A 362 22.80 -4.72 18.35
CA ILE A 362 22.26 -4.54 17.00
C ILE A 362 22.72 -3.20 16.42
N ARG A 363 22.67 -2.11 17.20
CA ARG A 363 23.14 -0.79 16.77
C ARG A 363 24.62 -0.80 16.41
N ARG A 364 25.46 -1.47 17.22
CA ARG A 364 26.89 -1.67 16.92
C ARG A 364 27.08 -2.51 15.67
N LYS A 365 26.38 -3.64 15.54
CA LYS A 365 26.44 -4.52 14.37
C LYS A 365 26.03 -3.78 13.09
N LEU A 366 24.98 -2.96 13.13
CA LEU A 366 24.53 -2.14 12.00
C LEU A 366 25.50 -1.00 11.68
N SER A 367 26.26 -0.51 12.68
CA SER A 367 27.33 0.48 12.45
C SER A 367 28.55 -0.13 11.77
N LEU A 368 28.72 -1.45 11.84
CA LEU A 368 29.74 -2.16 11.08
C LEU A 368 29.28 -2.25 9.63
N GLY A 369 30.01 -1.61 8.73
CA GLY A 369 29.75 -1.71 7.30
C GLY A 369 29.82 -3.16 6.80
N PHE A 370 29.14 -3.45 5.69
CA PHE A 370 29.03 -4.79 5.10
C PHE A 370 30.38 -5.49 4.89
N ALA A 371 31.44 -4.75 4.54
CA ALA A 371 32.79 -5.31 4.38
C ALA A 371 33.36 -5.92 5.67
N ARG A 372 33.15 -5.26 6.82
CA ARG A 372 33.53 -5.83 8.13
C ARG A 372 32.62 -6.99 8.51
N LEU A 373 31.32 -6.91 8.22
CA LEU A 373 30.41 -8.03 8.43
C LEU A 373 30.68 -9.23 7.50
N ALA A 374 31.41 -9.04 6.40
CA ALA A 374 31.84 -10.11 5.50
C ALA A 374 33.10 -10.83 6.01
N ASP A 375 33.95 -10.14 6.77
CA ASP A 375 35.15 -10.70 7.36
C ASP A 375 34.83 -11.79 8.40
N LYS A 376 35.55 -12.92 8.30
CA LYS A 376 35.32 -14.08 9.15
C LYS A 376 35.64 -13.79 10.61
N ALA A 377 36.74 -13.08 10.88
CA ALA A 377 37.15 -12.77 12.26
C ALA A 377 36.12 -11.86 12.94
N THR A 378 35.61 -10.86 12.21
CA THR A 378 34.55 -9.98 12.70
C THR A 378 33.24 -10.73 12.97
N ARG A 379 32.86 -11.70 12.13
CA ARG A 379 31.68 -12.56 12.38
C ARG A 379 31.85 -13.42 13.63
N GLU A 380 33.05 -14.00 13.82
CA GLU A 380 33.39 -14.78 15.01
C GLU A 380 33.28 -13.91 16.26
N GLN A 381 33.86 -12.71 16.23
CA GLN A 381 33.80 -11.74 17.32
C GLN A 381 32.35 -11.35 17.66
N LEU A 382 31.51 -11.06 16.65
CA LEU A 382 30.10 -10.74 16.87
C LEU A 382 29.31 -11.91 17.46
N LYS A 383 29.64 -13.16 17.09
CA LYS A 383 29.06 -14.34 17.73
C LYS A 383 29.47 -14.42 19.19
N THR A 384 30.76 -14.24 19.50
CA THR A 384 31.27 -14.25 20.88
C THR A 384 30.64 -13.14 21.71
N GLU A 385 30.55 -11.91 21.20
CA GLU A 385 29.90 -10.77 21.88
C GLU A 385 28.42 -11.10 22.19
N MET A 386 27.68 -11.70 21.25
CA MET A 386 26.29 -12.12 21.49
C MET A 386 26.21 -13.25 22.53
N SER A 387 27.10 -14.24 22.47
CA SER A 387 27.18 -15.31 23.47
C SER A 387 27.51 -14.79 24.87
N GLU A 388 28.33 -13.76 24.99
CA GLU A 388 28.61 -13.09 26.26
C GLU A 388 27.38 -12.38 26.83
N ILE A 389 26.58 -11.73 25.98
CA ILE A 389 25.28 -11.17 26.37
C ILE A 389 24.36 -12.28 26.86
N TYR A 390 24.23 -13.39 26.13
CA TYR A 390 23.42 -14.53 26.57
C TYR A 390 23.88 -15.07 27.93
N ARG A 391 25.18 -15.27 28.12
CA ARG A 391 25.77 -15.71 29.39
C ARG A 391 25.48 -14.74 30.54
N LYS A 392 25.54 -13.42 30.31
CA LYS A 392 25.21 -12.39 31.31
C LYS A 392 23.80 -12.56 31.88
N TYR A 393 22.86 -13.06 31.08
CA TYR A 393 21.46 -13.27 31.48
C TYR A 393 21.13 -14.74 31.82
N GLY A 394 22.13 -15.63 31.85
CA GLY A 394 21.93 -17.06 32.13
C GLY A 394 21.25 -17.82 30.99
N ILE A 395 21.36 -17.30 29.78
CA ILE A 395 20.95 -17.99 28.56
C ILE A 395 22.20 -18.71 28.05
N GLU A 396 22.33 -20.00 28.33
CA GLU A 396 23.34 -20.84 27.69
C GLU A 396 22.67 -21.54 26.51
N ALA A 397 23.32 -21.49 25.35
CA ALA A 397 22.92 -22.20 24.13
C ALA A 397 23.28 -23.68 24.29
#